data_AF-A0A3B6NKL4-F1
#
_entry.id   AF-A0A3B6NKL4-F1
#
_cell.length_a   1.000
_cell.length_b   1.000
_cell.length_c   1.000
_cell.angle_alpha   90.00
_cell.angle_beta   90.00
_cell.angle_gamma   90.00
#
_symmetry.space_group_name_H-M   'P 1'
#
loop_
_entity.id
_entity.type
_entity.pdbx_description
1 polymer ?
#
loop_
_entity_poly.entity_id
_entity_poly.type
_entity_poly.pdbx_seq_one_letter_code
_entity_poly.pdbx_strand_id
1 'polypeptide(L)'
;MPEFIKKHTPAQKVPIGQFMVPKFKFTFEFEASSDMQKLGVTRAFNRGNFSGMVSGGDELSITGVYHKATIEVDELGTVGAAATVIVIGTTSVGPRELMDFVADRPFLFAVVEERTSTVLFLGHVVNPLAR
;
A
#
# COMPACT_ATOMS: atom_id res chain seq x y z
N MET A 1 -10.92 4.74 2.69
CA MET A 1 -9.61 4.44 3.33
C MET A 1 -9.88 4.02 4.77
N PRO A 2 -9.24 2.96 5.30
CA PRO A 2 -9.36 2.60 6.71
C PRO A 2 -9.05 3.78 7.64
N GLU A 3 -9.78 3.92 8.73
CA GLU A 3 -9.62 5.02 9.71
C GLU A 3 -8.19 5.17 10.20
N PHE A 4 -7.48 4.06 10.39
CA PHE A 4 -6.07 4.06 10.78
C PHE A 4 -5.20 4.83 9.79
N ILE A 5 -5.32 4.54 8.48
CA ILE A 5 -4.49 5.19 7.46
C ILE A 5 -4.85 6.69 7.37
N LYS A 6 -6.15 7.03 7.46
CA LYS A 6 -6.63 8.43 7.47
C LYS A 6 -6.06 9.23 8.64
N LYS A 7 -6.06 8.67 9.83
CA LYS A 7 -5.54 9.34 11.03
C LYS A 7 -4.02 9.53 11.00
N HIS A 8 -3.28 8.67 10.30
CA HIS A 8 -1.81 8.66 10.29
C HIS A 8 -1.20 9.12 8.96
N THR A 9 -1.98 9.66 8.04
CA THR A 9 -1.46 10.30 6.83
C THR A 9 -0.89 11.67 7.18
N PRO A 10 0.40 11.95 6.93
CA PRO A 10 0.97 13.28 7.16
C PRO A 10 0.26 14.33 6.30
N ALA A 11 -0.28 15.38 6.92
CA ALA A 11 -1.01 16.45 6.24
C ALA A 11 -0.13 17.65 5.86
N GLN A 12 1.11 17.71 6.35
CA GLN A 12 2.01 18.85 6.17
C GLN A 12 3.40 18.36 5.75
N LYS A 13 4.01 19.10 4.82
CA LYS A 13 5.43 18.92 4.48
C LYS A 13 6.28 19.52 5.59
N VAL A 14 7.24 18.74 6.09
CA VAL A 14 8.16 19.18 7.12
C VAL A 14 9.61 19.09 6.60
N PRO A 15 10.51 19.98 7.04
CA PRO A 15 11.94 19.82 6.78
C PRO A 15 12.45 18.52 7.42
N ILE A 16 13.20 17.74 6.65
CA ILE A 16 13.79 16.47 7.10
C ILE A 16 15.31 16.55 7.02
N GLY A 17 16.00 15.84 7.92
CA GLY A 17 17.45 15.72 7.91
C GLY A 17 17.88 14.67 6.89
N GLN A 18 17.82 13.41 7.30
CA GLN A 18 18.05 12.25 6.47
C GLN A 18 16.74 11.68 5.92
N PHE A 19 16.70 11.39 4.62
CA PHE A 19 15.57 10.73 3.95
C PHE A 19 16.06 9.52 3.16
N MET A 20 15.65 8.33 3.55
CA MET A 20 16.03 7.09 2.89
C MET A 20 14.84 6.14 2.81
N VAL A 21 14.50 5.78 1.58
CA VAL A 21 13.53 4.72 1.25
C VAL A 21 14.24 3.73 0.34
N PRO A 22 14.27 2.42 0.65
CA PRO A 22 14.91 1.45 -0.21
C PRO A 22 14.11 1.27 -1.51
N LYS A 23 14.82 1.05 -2.62
CA LYS A 23 14.17 0.49 -3.81
C LYS A 23 13.75 -0.94 -3.52
N PHE A 24 12.61 -1.34 -4.04
CA PHE A 24 12.17 -2.73 -3.95
C PHE A 24 11.26 -3.06 -5.12
N LYS A 25 11.26 -4.34 -5.49
CA LYS A 25 10.36 -4.90 -6.48
C LYS A 25 10.03 -6.32 -6.06
N PHE A 26 8.74 -6.61 -5.94
CA PHE A 26 8.30 -7.97 -5.67
C PHE A 26 6.94 -8.22 -6.30
N THR A 27 6.69 -9.49 -6.61
CA THR A 27 5.40 -10.00 -7.07
C THR A 27 4.85 -10.94 -6.02
N PHE A 28 3.61 -10.72 -5.63
CA PHE A 28 2.90 -11.56 -4.69
C PHE A 28 1.74 -12.26 -5.37
N GLU A 29 1.66 -13.56 -5.18
CA GLU A 29 0.63 -14.44 -5.75
C GLU A 29 0.07 -15.31 -4.64
N PHE A 30 -1.26 -15.35 -4.53
CA PHE A 30 -1.91 -16.22 -3.57
C PHE A 30 -3.32 -16.62 -4.01
N GLU A 31 -3.76 -17.76 -3.47
CA GLU A 31 -5.12 -18.24 -3.57
C GLU A 31 -5.88 -17.75 -2.32
N ALA A 32 -6.91 -16.93 -2.54
CA ALA A 32 -7.62 -16.20 -1.49
C ALA A 32 -8.84 -16.95 -0.93
N SER A 33 -9.25 -18.08 -1.53
CA SER A 33 -10.55 -18.70 -1.19
C SER A 33 -10.61 -19.17 0.24
N SER A 34 -9.54 -19.80 0.74
CA SER A 34 -9.46 -20.24 2.14
C SER A 34 -9.61 -19.05 3.09
N ASP A 35 -8.91 -17.94 2.81
CA ASP A 35 -8.91 -16.78 3.69
C ASP A 35 -10.24 -16.02 3.64
N MET A 36 -10.85 -15.89 2.45
CA MET A 36 -12.20 -15.34 2.29
C MET A 36 -13.26 -16.14 3.07
N GLN A 37 -13.17 -17.48 3.03
CA GLN A 37 -14.07 -18.35 3.81
C GLN A 37 -13.87 -18.18 5.32
N LYS A 38 -12.62 -18.11 5.80
CA LYS A 38 -12.31 -17.83 7.21
C LYS A 38 -12.80 -16.45 7.66
N LEU A 39 -12.84 -15.48 6.74
CA LEU A 39 -13.38 -14.14 6.97
C LEU A 39 -14.92 -14.07 6.87
N GLY A 40 -15.59 -15.19 6.60
CA GLY A 40 -17.06 -15.32 6.62
C GLY A 40 -17.73 -15.37 5.26
N VAL A 41 -16.99 -15.25 4.15
CA VAL A 41 -17.54 -15.44 2.80
C VAL A 41 -17.60 -16.94 2.50
N THR A 42 -18.61 -17.63 3.02
CA THR A 42 -18.74 -19.09 2.89
C THR A 42 -19.76 -19.51 1.83
N ARG A 43 -20.92 -18.82 1.76
CA ARG A 43 -22.00 -19.16 0.84
C ARG A 43 -21.59 -19.16 -0.63
N ALA A 44 -20.70 -18.24 -1.03
CA ALA A 44 -20.21 -18.17 -2.40
C ALA A 44 -19.42 -19.43 -2.83
N PHE A 45 -18.82 -20.14 -1.87
CA PHE A 45 -18.03 -21.36 -2.08
C PHE A 45 -18.83 -22.65 -1.80
N ASN A 46 -20.04 -22.55 -1.23
CA ASN A 46 -20.88 -23.69 -0.90
C ASN A 46 -22.34 -23.40 -1.27
N ARG A 47 -22.73 -23.80 -2.50
CA ARG A 47 -24.08 -23.59 -3.07
C ARG A 47 -24.50 -22.12 -3.04
N GLY A 48 -23.72 -21.29 -3.72
CA GLY A 48 -24.00 -19.87 -3.86
C GLY A 48 -25.17 -19.65 -4.81
N ASN A 49 -25.85 -18.52 -4.66
CA ASN A 49 -26.85 -18.10 -5.65
C ASN A 49 -26.20 -17.13 -6.65
N PHE A 50 -25.92 -17.63 -7.84
CA PHE A 50 -25.36 -16.89 -8.97
C PHE A 50 -26.37 -16.71 -10.11
N SER A 51 -27.68 -16.77 -9.83
CA SER A 51 -28.74 -16.63 -10.83
C SER A 51 -28.70 -15.30 -11.59
N GLY A 52 -28.08 -14.26 -11.00
CA GLY A 52 -27.85 -12.96 -11.65
C GLY A 52 -26.73 -12.95 -12.70
N MET A 53 -25.88 -14.00 -12.72
CA MET A 53 -24.80 -14.15 -13.71
C MET A 53 -25.21 -15.10 -14.85
N VAL A 54 -25.94 -16.16 -14.53
CA VAL A 54 -26.36 -17.19 -15.49
C VAL A 54 -27.65 -17.88 -15.05
N SER A 55 -28.49 -18.27 -16.01
CA SER A 55 -29.68 -19.09 -15.76
C SER A 55 -29.28 -20.43 -15.13
N GLY A 56 -29.97 -20.84 -14.04
CA GLY A 56 -29.60 -22.05 -13.28
C GLY A 56 -28.38 -21.86 -12.36
N GLY A 57 -28.01 -20.61 -12.05
CA GLY A 57 -26.87 -20.30 -11.19
C GLY A 57 -27.06 -20.57 -9.69
N ASP A 58 -28.21 -21.11 -9.28
CA ASP A 58 -28.57 -21.47 -7.90
C ASP A 58 -27.85 -22.70 -7.35
N GLU A 59 -27.17 -23.46 -8.21
CA GLU A 59 -26.30 -24.60 -7.82
C GLU A 59 -24.80 -24.32 -8.04
N LEU A 60 -24.42 -23.11 -8.45
CA LEU A 60 -23.02 -22.77 -8.71
C LEU A 60 -22.25 -22.41 -7.44
N SER A 61 -20.94 -22.61 -7.49
CA SER A 61 -20.01 -22.24 -6.42
C SER A 61 -18.69 -21.76 -6.99
N ILE A 62 -18.06 -20.81 -6.32
CA ILE A 62 -16.68 -20.42 -6.59
C ILE A 62 -15.78 -21.59 -6.19
N THR A 63 -14.92 -22.01 -7.11
CA THR A 63 -13.95 -23.10 -6.89
C THR A 63 -12.57 -22.58 -6.48
N GLY A 64 -12.24 -21.33 -6.83
CA GLY A 64 -10.97 -20.72 -6.50
C GLY A 64 -10.98 -19.21 -6.80
N VAL A 65 -10.26 -18.45 -5.98
CA VAL A 65 -10.02 -17.02 -6.16
C VAL A 65 -8.51 -16.82 -6.13
N TYR A 66 -7.94 -16.38 -7.24
CA TYR A 66 -6.49 -16.19 -7.38
C TYR A 66 -6.18 -14.71 -7.55
N HIS A 67 -5.25 -14.20 -6.76
CA HIS A 67 -4.82 -12.81 -6.82
C HIS A 67 -3.31 -12.73 -7.05
N LYS A 68 -2.91 -11.88 -7.99
CA LYS A 68 -1.52 -11.58 -8.34
C LYS A 68 -1.34 -10.07 -8.39
N ALA A 69 -0.34 -9.58 -7.68
CA ALA A 69 0.00 -8.17 -7.62
C ALA A 69 1.52 -7.97 -7.70
N THR A 70 1.95 -6.96 -8.44
CA THR A 70 3.36 -6.58 -8.54
C THR A 70 3.49 -5.12 -8.13
N ILE A 71 4.51 -4.83 -7.31
CA ILE A 71 4.87 -3.47 -6.92
C ILE A 71 6.35 -3.25 -7.20
N GLU A 72 6.68 -2.05 -7.67
CA GLU A 72 8.02 -1.60 -7.95
C GLU A 72 8.15 -0.16 -7.45
N VAL A 73 9.14 0.08 -6.61
CA VAL A 73 9.51 1.40 -6.12
C VAL A 73 10.96 1.66 -6.49
N ASP A 74 11.15 2.66 -7.32
CA ASP A 74 12.44 3.22 -7.73
C ASP A 74 12.41 4.75 -7.57
N GLU A 75 13.51 5.43 -7.89
CA GLU A 75 13.56 6.90 -7.86
C GLU A 75 12.80 7.55 -9.01
N LEU A 76 12.36 6.77 -9.99
CA LEU A 76 11.78 7.24 -11.25
C LEU A 76 10.26 7.14 -11.30
N GLY A 77 9.62 6.53 -10.30
CA GLY A 77 8.21 6.06 -10.23
C GLY A 77 7.07 7.06 -10.47
N THR A 78 7.30 8.10 -11.27
CA THR A 78 6.51 9.28 -11.63
C THR A 78 6.98 10.53 -10.87
N VAL A 79 7.87 11.26 -11.56
CA VAL A 79 8.50 12.55 -11.22
C VAL A 79 9.55 12.47 -10.11
N GLY A 80 10.79 12.29 -10.57
CA GLY A 80 11.98 12.70 -9.81
C GLY A 80 11.79 14.13 -9.32
N ALA A 81 11.56 14.26 -8.02
CA ALA A 81 11.52 15.54 -7.34
C ALA A 81 12.90 16.19 -7.51
N ALA A 82 13.00 17.15 -8.42
CA ALA A 82 14.13 18.05 -8.49
C ALA A 82 14.30 18.67 -7.09
N ALA A 83 15.35 18.26 -6.40
CA ALA A 83 15.74 18.82 -5.11
C ALA A 83 16.33 20.22 -5.35
N THR A 84 15.48 21.23 -5.53
CA THR A 84 15.92 22.63 -5.53
C THR A 84 16.03 23.09 -4.08
N VAL A 85 17.22 22.99 -3.50
CA VAL A 85 17.51 23.53 -2.18
C VAL A 85 17.74 25.04 -2.32
N ILE A 86 16.78 25.86 -1.86
CA ILE A 86 17.00 27.29 -1.63
C ILE A 86 17.23 27.47 -0.12
N VAL A 87 18.48 27.70 0.28
CA VAL A 87 18.82 28.11 1.65
C VAL A 87 18.74 29.63 1.73
N ILE A 88 17.68 30.16 2.34
CA ILE A 88 17.67 31.55 2.85
C ILE A 88 17.83 31.46 4.37
N GLY A 89 19.01 31.82 4.86
CA GLY A 89 19.31 31.87 6.28
C GLY A 89 18.74 33.14 6.93
N THR A 90 17.94 32.97 7.98
CA THR A 90 17.71 34.00 9.00
C THR A 90 18.39 33.57 10.29
N THR A 91 19.27 34.41 10.82
CA THR A 91 20.27 34.10 11.84
C THR A 91 19.76 34.17 13.29
N SER A 92 18.45 34.02 13.55
CA SER A 92 17.91 34.21 14.92
C SER A 92 17.01 33.11 15.47
N VAL A 93 16.92 31.95 14.82
CA VAL A 93 16.19 30.79 15.37
C VAL A 93 17.20 29.69 15.65
N GLY A 94 17.29 29.25 16.91
CA GLY A 94 18.16 28.13 17.31
C GLY A 94 17.92 26.88 16.45
N PRO A 95 18.87 25.93 16.41
CA PRO A 95 18.81 24.80 15.48
C PRO A 95 17.46 24.09 15.64
N ARG A 96 16.62 24.17 14.60
CA ARG A 96 15.44 23.30 14.48
C ARG A 96 15.98 21.88 14.35
N GLU A 97 15.71 21.04 15.33
CA GLU A 97 15.98 19.60 15.19
C GLU A 97 15.18 19.09 14.00
N LEU A 98 15.90 18.73 12.93
CA LEU A 98 15.31 18.14 11.75
C LEU A 98 14.92 16.70 12.10
N MET A 99 13.78 16.25 11.58
CA MET A 99 13.35 14.86 11.73
C MET A 99 13.97 14.01 10.63
N ASP A 100 14.48 12.83 10.99
CA ASP A 100 14.99 11.85 10.03
C ASP A 100 13.88 10.84 9.67
N PHE A 101 13.81 10.46 8.40
CA PHE A 101 13.00 9.36 7.91
C PHE A 101 13.90 8.36 7.20
N VAL A 102 14.28 7.31 7.91
CA VAL A 102 15.17 6.24 7.40
C VAL A 102 14.42 4.92 7.51
N ALA A 103 14.01 4.36 6.36
CA ALA A 103 13.32 3.08 6.26
C ALA A 103 14.32 1.92 6.11
N ASP A 104 15.21 1.76 7.08
CA ASP A 104 16.29 0.73 7.13
C ASP A 104 15.88 -0.55 7.89
N ARG A 105 14.61 -0.67 8.25
CA ARG A 105 14.03 -1.81 8.97
C ARG A 105 12.62 -2.10 8.44
N PRO A 106 12.00 -3.25 8.77
CA PRO A 106 10.70 -3.61 8.23
C PRO A 106 9.64 -2.51 8.38
N PHE A 107 8.92 -2.21 7.29
CA PHE A 107 7.91 -1.15 7.25
C PHE A 107 6.65 -1.57 6.49
N LEU A 108 5.55 -0.88 6.78
CA LEU A 108 4.28 -1.00 6.04
C LEU A 108 4.23 0.06 4.95
N PHE A 109 3.55 -0.24 3.85
CA PHE A 109 3.21 0.74 2.82
C PHE A 109 1.76 0.55 2.37
N ALA A 110 1.17 1.66 1.93
CA ALA A 110 -0.13 1.67 1.27
C ALA A 110 -0.08 2.62 0.08
N VAL A 111 -0.67 2.20 -1.05
CA VAL A 111 -0.91 3.06 -2.21
C VAL A 111 -2.40 3.39 -2.21
N VAL A 112 -2.72 4.67 -2.13
CA VAL A 112 -4.09 5.15 -1.96
C VAL A 112 -4.40 6.18 -3.03
N GLU A 113 -5.55 6.04 -3.68
CA GLU A 113 -6.11 7.11 -4.51
C GLU A 113 -6.79 8.13 -3.59
N GLU A 114 -6.32 9.38 -3.62
CA GLU A 114 -6.67 10.38 -2.59
C GLU A 114 -8.13 10.83 -2.64
N ARG A 115 -8.73 10.94 -3.83
CA ARG A 115 -10.07 11.52 -4.04
C ARG A 115 -11.19 10.62 -3.54
N THR A 116 -11.11 9.34 -3.83
CA THR A 116 -12.03 8.27 -3.41
C THR A 116 -11.55 7.60 -2.13
N SER A 117 -10.32 7.87 -1.69
CA SER A 117 -9.69 7.22 -0.55
C SER A 117 -9.63 5.69 -0.73
N THR A 118 -9.50 5.20 -1.96
CA THR A 118 -9.44 3.76 -2.27
C THR A 118 -8.03 3.25 -2.03
N VAL A 119 -7.89 2.18 -1.26
CA VAL A 119 -6.61 1.49 -1.07
C VAL A 119 -6.38 0.58 -2.28
N LEU A 120 -5.39 0.90 -3.09
CA LEU A 120 -5.02 0.13 -4.28
C LEU A 120 -4.04 -1.00 -3.91
N PHE A 121 -3.09 -0.70 -3.02
CA PHE A 121 -2.14 -1.68 -2.49
C PHE A 121 -1.96 -1.48 -0.99
N LEU A 122 -1.79 -2.58 -0.28
CA LEU A 122 -1.40 -2.60 1.12
C LEU A 122 -0.40 -3.74 1.30
N GLY A 123 0.73 -3.46 1.93
CA GLY A 123 1.75 -4.47 2.12
C GLY A 123 2.79 -4.08 3.15
N HIS A 124 3.77 -4.95 3.31
CA HIS A 124 4.92 -4.74 4.15
C HIS A 124 6.18 -5.15 3.43
N VAL A 125 7.27 -4.44 3.72
CA VAL A 125 8.61 -4.78 3.24
C VAL A 125 9.40 -5.26 4.45
N VAL A 126 9.71 -6.56 4.49
CA VAL A 126 10.58 -7.15 5.52
C VAL A 126 12.02 -7.23 5.03
N ASN A 127 12.22 -7.51 3.74
CA ASN A 127 13.51 -7.53 3.08
C ASN A 127 13.38 -6.92 1.67
N PRO A 128 13.93 -5.72 1.40
CA PRO A 128 13.83 -5.07 0.09
C PRO A 128 14.67 -5.76 -1.00
N LEU A 129 15.57 -6.68 -0.63
CA LEU A 129 16.40 -7.46 -1.55
C LEU A 129 15.76 -8.80 -1.96
N ALA A 130 14.67 -9.20 -1.29
CA ALA A 130 13.91 -10.38 -1.69
C ALA A 130 13.23 -10.12 -3.05
N ARG A 131 13.31 -11.10 -3.95
CA ARG A 131 12.74 -11.04 -5.31
C ARG A 131 11.44 -11.83 -5.38
#